data_AF-A0A432WSR6-F1
#
_entry.id   AF-A0A432WSR6-F1
#
_cell.length_a   1.000
_cell.length_b   1.000
_cell.length_c   1.000
_cell.angle_alpha   90.00
_cell.angle_beta   90.00
_cell.angle_gamma   90.00
#
_symmetry.space_group_name_H-M   'P 1'
#
loop_
_entity.id
_entity.type
_entity.pdbx_description
1 polymer ?
#
loop_
_entity_poly.entity_id
_entity_poly.type
_entity_poly.pdbx_seq_one_letter_code
_entity_poly.pdbx_strand_id
1 'polypeptide(L)'
;MLALGLALSACSAPTEPLDCCVDDAGDVLIEARGNEPFWNLTVFETRVELNRLSEEQQRFAWQQNDDGHYQLFISHGSGAVGSATFEEKVCRDSMTGMPYPKTAIVKLGEDSYHGCAGDPSELLTPGEWQITHVKGKDIAANVDVSINFGVNGEAFGNSGCNRFVGHYSYTGENFQLNQLASTRMACPSTQMDTETEVLEALGDVVLFDVNEDGALHLITHSGEYLRAILK
;
A
#
# COMPACT_ATOMS: atom_id res chain seq x y z
N MET A 1 -6.26 6.70 49.37
CA MET A 1 -6.83 6.03 48.18
C MET A 1 -6.15 6.64 46.96
N LEU A 2 -5.35 5.84 46.27
CA LEU A 2 -4.66 6.23 45.03
C LEU A 2 -5.68 6.41 43.90
N ALA A 3 -5.50 7.45 43.08
CA ALA A 3 -6.00 7.47 41.72
C ALA A 3 -4.83 7.83 40.80
N LEU A 4 -4.28 6.81 40.15
CA LEU A 4 -3.34 6.94 39.04
C LEU A 4 -4.15 7.41 37.82
N GLY A 5 -3.93 8.62 37.35
CA GLY A 5 -4.39 9.07 36.04
C GLY A 5 -3.33 8.71 34.99
N LEU A 6 -3.63 7.75 34.12
CA LEU A 6 -2.87 7.53 32.89
C LEU A 6 -3.12 8.73 31.96
N ALA A 7 -2.06 9.47 31.64
CA ALA A 7 -2.06 10.38 30.50
C ALA A 7 -1.76 9.55 29.24
N LEU A 8 -2.73 9.47 28.32
CA LEU A 8 -2.48 9.03 26.95
C LEU A 8 -1.59 10.08 26.28
N SER A 9 -0.42 9.67 25.80
CA SER A 9 0.38 10.46 24.86
C SER A 9 -0.34 10.49 23.52
N ALA A 10 -1.06 11.56 23.24
CA ALA A 10 -1.41 11.95 21.88
C ALA A 10 -0.21 12.70 21.29
N CYS A 11 0.30 12.28 20.13
CA CYS A 11 1.27 13.07 19.38
C CYS A 11 0.62 14.43 19.07
N SER A 12 1.12 15.48 19.71
CA SER A 12 0.63 16.84 19.49
C SER A 12 1.44 17.44 18.35
N ALA A 13 0.76 17.94 17.32
CA ALA A 13 1.38 18.67 16.23
C ALA A 13 2.15 19.90 16.76
N PRO A 14 3.25 20.31 16.09
CA PRO A 14 4.03 21.47 16.51
C PRO A 14 3.17 22.75 16.53
N THR A 15 3.20 23.46 17.66
CA THR A 15 2.33 24.62 17.96
C THR A 15 2.84 25.95 17.40
N GLU A 16 4.07 25.98 16.88
CA GLU A 16 4.67 27.15 16.22
C GLU A 16 5.10 26.77 14.79
N PRO A 17 5.03 27.71 13.82
CA PRO A 17 5.51 27.45 12.47
C PRO A 17 6.99 27.07 12.55
N LEU A 18 7.28 25.80 12.36
CA LEU A 18 8.64 25.28 12.34
C LEU A 18 9.40 26.03 11.25
N ASP A 19 10.54 26.60 11.63
CA ASP A 19 11.50 27.15 10.68
C ASP A 19 11.84 25.99 9.73
N CYS A 20 11.42 26.09 8.46
CA CYS A 20 11.32 24.96 7.54
C CYS A 20 12.67 24.35 7.11
N CYS A 21 13.75 24.74 7.78
CA CYS A 21 15.11 24.39 7.47
C CYS A 21 15.84 23.81 8.69
N VAL A 22 15.14 23.01 9.52
CA VAL A 22 15.85 22.02 10.35
C VAL A 22 16.43 20.97 9.38
N ASP A 23 17.75 20.74 9.43
CA ASP A 23 18.42 19.81 8.51
C ASP A 23 17.83 18.39 8.63
N ASP A 24 17.50 17.97 9.85
CA ASP A 24 16.83 16.71 10.13
C ASP A 24 15.31 16.81 9.89
N ALA A 25 14.80 15.94 9.02
CA ALA A 25 13.39 15.90 8.65
C ALA A 25 12.53 15.16 9.69
N GLY A 26 13.16 14.30 10.49
CA GLY A 26 12.47 13.27 11.24
C GLY A 26 11.98 12.12 10.35
N ASP A 27 11.08 11.31 10.89
CA ASP A 27 10.54 10.13 10.19
C ASP A 27 9.59 10.51 9.05
N VAL A 28 9.49 9.62 8.05
CA VAL A 28 8.51 9.73 6.96
C VAL A 28 7.13 9.36 7.51
N LEU A 29 6.19 10.28 7.39
CA LEU A 29 4.81 10.08 7.81
C LEU A 29 3.93 9.54 6.68
N ILE A 30 4.11 10.06 5.46
CA ILE A 30 3.39 9.61 4.28
C ILE A 30 4.15 10.00 3.00
N GLU A 31 4.13 9.11 2.03
CA GLU A 31 4.60 9.37 0.67
C GLU A 31 3.41 9.40 -0.29
N ALA A 32 3.48 10.30 -1.25
CA ALA A 32 2.48 10.46 -2.28
C ALA A 32 3.12 10.76 -3.64
N ARG A 33 2.46 10.36 -4.71
CA ARG A 33 2.99 10.49 -6.08
C ARG A 33 1.89 10.55 -7.12
N GLY A 34 2.16 11.20 -8.23
CA GLY A 34 1.31 11.19 -9.41
C GLY A 34 2.09 11.43 -10.69
N ASN A 35 1.50 11.06 -11.83
CA ASN A 35 2.20 10.97 -13.11
C ASN A 35 1.78 12.04 -14.13
N GLU A 36 0.68 12.75 -13.91
CA GLU A 36 0.15 13.75 -14.86
C GLU A 36 -0.23 15.07 -14.17
N PRO A 37 0.65 16.10 -14.20
CA PRO A 37 2.08 16.00 -14.50
C PRO A 37 2.82 15.17 -13.44
N PHE A 38 4.08 14.80 -13.66
CA PHE A 38 4.85 14.03 -12.67
C PHE A 38 5.15 14.85 -11.41
N TRP A 39 4.84 14.27 -10.24
CA TRP A 39 5.18 14.82 -8.94
C TRP A 39 5.37 13.71 -7.90
N ASN A 40 6.22 13.97 -6.90
CA ASN A 40 6.26 13.20 -5.67
C ASN A 40 6.30 14.14 -4.47
N LEU A 41 5.67 13.72 -3.38
CA LEU A 41 5.58 14.46 -2.14
C LEU A 41 5.88 13.51 -0.99
N THR A 42 6.81 13.91 -0.14
CA THR A 42 7.11 13.20 1.11
C THR A 42 6.79 14.13 2.27
N VAL A 43 5.89 13.70 3.15
CA VAL A 43 5.61 14.38 4.42
C VAL A 43 6.50 13.75 5.48
N PHE A 44 7.36 14.57 6.06
CA PHE A 44 8.14 14.23 7.23
C PHE A 44 7.54 14.88 8.49
N GLU A 45 8.03 14.52 9.66
CA GLU A 45 7.60 15.13 10.93
C GLU A 45 7.76 16.66 10.96
N THR A 46 8.83 17.19 10.34
CA THR A 46 9.15 18.62 10.43
C THR A 46 8.86 19.41 9.15
N ARG A 47 8.71 18.74 8.01
CA ARG A 47 8.56 19.40 6.70
C ARG A 47 7.88 18.53 5.65
N VAL A 48 7.44 19.15 4.58
CA VAL A 48 7.00 18.49 3.34
C VAL A 48 8.03 18.80 2.25
N GLU A 49 8.44 17.77 1.53
CA GLU A 49 9.28 17.90 0.34
C GLU A 49 8.46 17.54 -0.89
N LEU A 50 8.45 18.42 -1.89
CA LEU A 50 7.79 18.21 -3.18
C LEU A 50 8.83 18.25 -4.29
N ASN A 51 8.87 17.20 -5.09
CA ASN A 51 9.65 17.18 -6.32
C ASN A 51 8.69 17.16 -7.52
N ARG A 52 8.95 18.02 -8.50
CA ARG A 52 8.25 18.08 -9.79
C ARG A 52 9.28 18.02 -10.91
N LEU A 53 8.85 17.54 -12.07
CA LEU A 53 9.75 17.42 -13.22
C LEU A 53 10.26 18.80 -13.64
N SER A 54 11.59 18.92 -13.80
CA SER A 54 12.26 20.15 -14.26
C SER A 54 12.15 21.35 -13.30
N GLU A 55 11.85 21.10 -12.02
CA GLU A 55 11.84 22.12 -10.97
C GLU A 55 12.86 21.79 -9.87
N GLU A 56 13.30 22.80 -9.12
CA GLU A 56 14.04 22.57 -7.88
C GLU A 56 13.10 21.98 -6.83
N GLN A 57 13.63 21.08 -6.00
CA GLN A 57 12.88 20.51 -4.89
C GLN A 57 12.35 21.64 -4.00
N GLN A 58 11.04 21.67 -3.78
CA GLN A 58 10.39 22.63 -2.92
C GLN A 58 10.20 22.04 -1.53
N ARG A 59 10.42 22.86 -0.50
CA ARG A 59 10.24 22.49 0.90
C ARG A 59 9.20 23.40 1.54
N PHE A 60 8.29 22.80 2.29
CA PHE A 60 7.23 23.50 2.99
C PHE A 60 7.25 23.12 4.47
N ALA A 61 6.97 24.07 5.35
CA ALA A 61 6.43 23.74 6.67
C ALA A 61 4.98 23.28 6.50
N TRP A 62 4.49 22.47 7.43
CA TRP A 62 3.10 22.03 7.41
C TRP A 62 2.42 22.16 8.76
N GLN A 63 1.10 22.34 8.71
CA GLN A 63 0.22 22.21 9.86
C GLN A 63 -0.96 21.32 9.46
N GLN A 64 -1.28 20.33 10.28
CA GLN A 64 -2.46 19.50 10.07
C GLN A 64 -3.66 20.13 10.77
N ASN A 65 -4.80 20.20 10.09
CA ASN A 65 -6.06 20.61 10.70
C ASN A 65 -6.76 19.42 11.38
N ASP A 66 -7.85 19.68 12.10
CA ASP A 66 -8.63 18.65 12.80
C ASP A 66 -9.21 17.57 11.86
N ASP A 67 -9.35 17.88 10.56
CA ASP A 67 -9.84 16.96 9.52
C ASP A 67 -8.72 16.12 8.88
N GLY A 68 -7.47 16.24 9.35
CA GLY A 68 -6.32 15.49 8.84
C GLY A 68 -5.70 16.05 7.56
N HIS A 69 -6.17 17.19 7.05
CA HIS A 69 -5.60 17.89 5.90
C HIS A 69 -4.32 18.63 6.29
N TYR A 70 -3.32 18.56 5.42
CA TYR A 70 -2.05 19.25 5.60
C TYR A 70 -2.11 20.59 4.89
N GLN A 71 -1.96 21.69 5.63
CA GLN A 71 -1.76 23.03 5.07
C GLN A 71 -0.26 23.28 4.88
N LEU A 72 0.14 23.81 3.72
CA LEU A 72 1.53 24.00 3.34
C LEU A 72 1.94 25.48 3.40
N PHE A 73 3.11 25.76 3.95
CA PHE A 73 3.67 27.10 4.13
C PHE A 73 5.11 27.15 3.59
N ILE A 74 5.46 28.22 2.86
CA ILE A 74 6.85 28.47 2.43
C ILE A 74 7.64 29.25 3.48
N SER A 75 8.96 29.06 3.51
CA SER A 75 9.86 29.89 4.31
C SER A 75 9.66 31.37 3.98
N HIS A 76 9.46 32.19 5.00
CA HIS A 76 9.29 33.66 4.90
C HIS A 76 8.01 34.17 4.21
N GLY A 77 7.02 33.32 3.90
CA GLY A 77 5.70 33.74 3.42
C GLY A 77 4.72 34.01 4.56
N SER A 78 3.77 34.93 4.36
CA SER A 78 2.57 35.03 5.21
C SER A 78 1.40 34.30 4.54
N GLY A 79 0.91 33.23 5.19
CA GLY A 79 -0.26 32.46 4.75
C GLY A 79 0.06 31.12 4.07
N ALA A 80 -0.95 30.25 4.01
CA ALA A 80 -0.84 28.96 3.36
C ALA A 80 -0.72 29.13 1.83
N VAL A 81 0.24 28.44 1.22
CA VAL A 81 0.47 28.45 -0.23
C VAL A 81 -0.25 27.30 -0.95
N GLY A 82 -0.73 26.33 -0.18
CA GLY A 82 -1.33 25.12 -0.71
C GLY A 82 -1.79 24.16 0.38
N SER A 83 -2.24 22.98 -0.05
CA SER A 83 -2.70 21.91 0.83
C SER A 83 -2.40 20.54 0.23
N ALA A 84 -2.18 19.55 1.08
CA ALA A 84 -2.20 18.14 0.71
C ALA A 84 -3.31 17.40 1.48
N THR A 85 -4.13 16.64 0.76
CA THR A 85 -5.21 15.83 1.30
C THR A 85 -4.98 14.38 0.90
N PHE A 86 -5.11 13.47 1.86
CA PHE A 86 -4.98 12.02 1.65
C PHE A 86 -6.27 11.34 2.12
N GLU A 87 -7.11 10.94 1.17
CA GLU A 87 -8.38 10.29 1.45
C GLU A 87 -8.19 8.78 1.58
N GLU A 88 -8.82 8.15 2.58
CA GLU A 88 -8.85 6.68 2.79
C GLU A 88 -9.69 6.00 1.69
N LYS A 89 -9.15 6.01 0.48
CA LYS A 89 -9.76 5.51 -0.74
C LYS A 89 -8.67 4.94 -1.64
N VAL A 90 -8.85 3.66 -2.01
CA VAL A 90 -7.92 2.95 -2.88
C VAL A 90 -7.70 3.72 -4.19
N CYS A 91 -6.44 4.07 -4.45
CA CYS A 91 -5.98 4.74 -5.65
C CYS A 91 -5.18 3.75 -6.49
N ARG A 92 -5.39 3.74 -7.81
CA ARG A 92 -4.58 2.94 -8.73
C ARG A 92 -3.64 3.86 -9.47
N ASP A 93 -2.34 3.58 -9.36
CA ASP A 93 -1.32 4.35 -10.04
C ASP A 93 -1.55 4.30 -11.56
N SER A 94 -1.56 5.46 -12.21
CA SER A 94 -1.95 5.56 -13.63
C SER A 94 -0.94 4.95 -14.60
N MET A 95 0.32 4.74 -14.16
CA MET A 95 1.37 4.16 -15.00
C MET A 95 1.44 2.63 -14.86
N THR A 96 1.27 2.12 -13.64
CA THR A 96 1.56 0.72 -13.28
C THR A 96 0.31 -0.07 -12.93
N GLY A 97 -0.79 0.61 -12.60
CA GLY A 97 -1.99 0.00 -12.03
C GLY A 97 -1.85 -0.41 -10.57
N MET A 98 -0.68 -0.21 -9.93
CA MET A 98 -0.43 -0.58 -8.54
C MET A 98 -1.43 0.12 -7.61
N PRO A 99 -2.13 -0.63 -6.72
CA PRO A 99 -3.09 -0.06 -5.80
C PRO A 99 -2.36 0.53 -4.58
N TYR A 100 -2.85 1.66 -4.11
CA TYR A 100 -2.37 2.38 -2.93
C TYR A 100 -3.55 2.60 -1.99
N PRO A 101 -3.34 2.60 -0.67
CA PRO A 101 -4.43 2.73 0.30
C PRO A 101 -5.16 4.07 0.20
N LYS A 102 -4.48 5.13 -0.25
CA LYS A 102 -5.02 6.50 -0.23
C LYS A 102 -4.98 7.20 -1.57
N THR A 103 -5.98 8.04 -1.79
CA THR A 103 -6.02 9.00 -2.90
C THR A 103 -5.43 10.32 -2.43
N ALA A 104 -4.45 10.84 -3.16
CA ALA A 104 -3.76 12.08 -2.84
C ALA A 104 -4.23 13.23 -3.74
N ILE A 105 -4.48 14.38 -3.13
CA ILE A 105 -4.77 15.64 -3.81
C ILE A 105 -3.86 16.72 -3.22
N VAL A 106 -2.97 17.26 -4.05
CA VAL A 106 -2.07 18.36 -3.68
C VAL A 106 -2.50 19.60 -4.44
N LYS A 107 -2.75 20.71 -3.74
CA LYS A 107 -3.12 22.01 -4.32
C LYS A 107 -2.04 23.03 -4.03
N LEU A 108 -1.61 23.77 -5.04
CA LEU A 108 -0.63 24.85 -4.92
C LEU A 108 -1.11 26.04 -5.75
N GLY A 109 -1.47 27.15 -5.09
CA GLY A 109 -2.15 28.25 -5.76
C GLY A 109 -3.46 27.78 -6.43
N GLU A 110 -3.53 27.89 -7.75
CA GLU A 110 -4.69 27.44 -8.57
C GLU A 110 -4.52 26.00 -9.11
N ASP A 111 -3.31 25.44 -9.02
CA ASP A 111 -3.02 24.12 -9.56
C ASP A 111 -3.48 23.00 -8.61
N SER A 112 -3.92 21.89 -9.19
CA SER A 112 -4.33 20.68 -8.47
C SER A 112 -3.65 19.45 -9.09
N TYR A 113 -2.98 18.68 -8.25
CA TYR A 113 -2.23 17.49 -8.62
C TYR A 113 -2.88 16.29 -7.96
N HIS A 114 -3.20 15.28 -8.76
CA HIS A 114 -3.86 14.06 -8.31
C HIS A 114 -2.89 12.88 -8.35
N GLY A 115 -3.04 11.96 -7.41
CA GLY A 115 -2.14 10.83 -7.29
C GLY A 115 -2.54 9.85 -6.20
N CYS A 116 -1.62 8.98 -5.84
CA CYS A 116 -1.79 7.93 -4.85
C CYS A 116 -0.85 8.16 -3.65
N ALA A 117 -1.21 7.66 -2.47
CA ALA A 117 -0.40 7.80 -1.26
C ALA A 117 -0.46 6.58 -0.33
N GLY A 118 0.56 6.47 0.52
CA GLY A 118 0.75 5.37 1.48
C GLY A 118 1.55 4.19 0.92
N ASP A 119 1.73 3.15 1.72
CA ASP A 119 2.45 1.96 1.30
C ASP A 119 1.45 0.92 0.72
N PRO A 120 1.65 0.42 -0.52
CA PRO A 120 0.78 -0.60 -1.11
C PRO A 120 0.64 -1.88 -0.26
N SER A 121 1.65 -2.24 0.54
CA SER A 121 1.58 -3.40 1.44
C SER A 121 0.51 -3.26 2.53
N GLU A 122 0.07 -2.05 2.87
CA GLU A 122 -1.03 -1.83 3.83
C GLU A 122 -2.35 -2.46 3.34
N LEU A 123 -2.51 -2.62 2.02
CA LEU A 123 -3.66 -3.30 1.41
C LEU A 123 -3.59 -4.83 1.53
N LEU A 124 -2.41 -5.40 1.79
CA LEU A 124 -2.22 -6.82 2.04
C LEU A 124 -2.48 -7.11 3.53
N THR A 125 -3.73 -6.92 3.95
CA THR A 125 -4.14 -7.04 5.36
C THR A 125 -3.63 -8.34 5.98
N PRO A 126 -2.99 -8.30 7.16
CA PRO A 126 -2.56 -9.51 7.86
C PRO A 126 -3.75 -10.42 8.17
N GLY A 127 -3.65 -11.68 7.77
CA GLY A 127 -4.69 -12.68 7.98
C GLY A 127 -4.69 -13.76 6.90
N GLU A 128 -5.61 -14.70 7.04
CA GLU A 128 -5.77 -15.78 6.06
C GLU A 128 -6.66 -15.32 4.92
N TRP A 129 -6.06 -15.13 3.75
CA TRP A 129 -6.78 -14.91 2.51
C TRP A 129 -7.13 -16.24 1.86
N GLN A 130 -8.40 -16.59 1.82
CA GLN A 130 -8.88 -17.80 1.15
C GLN A 130 -8.94 -17.58 -0.34
N ILE A 131 -8.18 -18.37 -1.11
CA ILE A 131 -8.24 -18.34 -2.57
C ILE A 131 -9.51 -19.09 -3.00
N THR A 132 -10.40 -18.37 -3.67
CA THR A 132 -11.70 -18.86 -4.13
C THR A 132 -11.70 -19.15 -5.62
N HIS A 133 -10.83 -18.49 -6.39
CA HIS A 133 -10.71 -18.67 -7.83
C HIS A 133 -9.26 -18.69 -8.28
N VAL A 134 -8.96 -19.46 -9.33
CA VAL A 134 -7.67 -19.47 -10.02
C VAL A 134 -7.92 -19.52 -11.53
N LYS A 135 -7.26 -18.65 -12.30
CA LYS A 135 -7.37 -18.59 -13.78
C LYS A 135 -8.84 -18.54 -14.26
N GLY A 136 -9.68 -17.78 -13.55
CA GLY A 136 -11.11 -17.62 -13.85
C GLY A 136 -12.01 -18.82 -13.52
N LYS A 137 -11.51 -19.84 -12.80
CA LYS A 137 -12.27 -21.01 -12.36
C LYS A 137 -12.41 -21.02 -10.84
N ASP A 138 -13.55 -21.50 -10.34
CA ASP A 138 -13.76 -21.76 -8.92
C ASP A 138 -12.83 -22.87 -8.42
N ILE A 139 -12.25 -22.66 -7.23
CA ILE A 139 -11.62 -23.73 -6.47
C ILE A 139 -12.72 -24.72 -6.02
N ALA A 140 -12.45 -26.02 -6.13
CA ALA A 140 -13.40 -27.04 -5.71
C ALA A 140 -13.75 -26.91 -4.21
N ALA A 141 -15.03 -26.99 -3.86
CA ALA A 141 -15.55 -26.70 -2.52
C ALA A 141 -14.94 -27.54 -1.37
N ASN A 142 -14.30 -28.67 -1.68
CA ASN A 142 -13.63 -29.56 -0.72
C ASN A 142 -12.10 -29.37 -0.69
N VAL A 143 -11.59 -28.31 -1.31
CA VAL A 143 -10.17 -27.97 -1.36
C VAL A 143 -10.01 -26.60 -0.72
N ASP A 144 -9.26 -26.54 0.38
CA ASP A 144 -8.95 -25.28 1.05
C ASP A 144 -7.62 -24.76 0.54
N VAL A 145 -7.66 -23.59 -0.08
CA VAL A 145 -6.50 -22.89 -0.61
C VAL A 145 -6.43 -21.53 0.07
N SER A 146 -5.26 -21.18 0.59
CA SER A 146 -5.06 -19.90 1.27
C SER A 146 -3.68 -19.32 1.05
N ILE A 147 -3.57 -18.01 1.22
CA ILE A 147 -2.32 -17.25 1.23
C ILE A 147 -2.36 -16.24 2.37
N ASN A 148 -1.21 -15.99 2.99
CA ASN A 148 -1.03 -15.04 4.08
C ASN A 148 0.21 -14.20 3.74
N PHE A 149 0.16 -12.91 4.07
CA PHE A 149 1.26 -11.97 3.87
C PHE A 149 1.81 -11.56 5.24
N GLY A 150 3.07 -11.88 5.47
CA GLY A 150 3.81 -11.50 6.67
C GLY A 150 4.39 -10.09 6.57
N VAL A 151 4.64 -9.47 7.72
CA VAL A 151 5.18 -8.10 7.83
C VAL A 151 6.61 -7.92 7.29
N ASN A 152 7.35 -9.02 7.09
CA ASN A 152 8.73 -9.01 6.61
C ASN A 152 8.85 -9.48 5.14
N GLY A 153 7.80 -9.34 4.34
CA GLY A 153 7.81 -9.79 2.94
C GLY A 153 7.70 -11.31 2.78
N GLU A 154 7.18 -12.03 3.78
CA GLU A 154 6.94 -13.48 3.71
C GLU A 154 5.55 -13.77 3.12
N ALA A 155 5.45 -14.76 2.23
CA ALA A 155 4.18 -15.26 1.72
C ALA A 155 4.06 -16.76 2.04
N PHE A 156 2.97 -17.18 2.68
CA PHE A 156 2.80 -18.58 3.05
C PHE A 156 1.32 -18.99 3.07
N GLY A 157 1.07 -20.29 2.91
CA GLY A 157 -0.32 -20.76 2.90
C GLY A 157 -0.46 -22.22 2.51
N ASN A 158 -1.67 -22.56 2.08
CA ASN A 158 -2.04 -23.89 1.60
C ASN A 158 -2.39 -23.80 0.11
N SER A 159 -1.77 -24.63 -0.73
CA SER A 159 -2.06 -24.72 -2.17
C SER A 159 -3.20 -25.70 -2.49
N GLY A 160 -3.78 -26.35 -1.48
CA GLY A 160 -4.87 -27.32 -1.60
C GLY A 160 -4.48 -28.70 -1.08
N CYS A 161 -3.29 -29.18 -1.46
CA CYS A 161 -2.71 -30.42 -0.93
C CYS A 161 -1.58 -30.15 0.06
N ASN A 162 -0.69 -29.21 -0.27
CA ASN A 162 0.52 -28.94 0.51
C ASN A 162 0.56 -27.52 1.05
N ARG A 163 1.44 -27.32 2.02
CA ARG A 163 1.80 -25.98 2.48
C ARG A 163 2.90 -25.43 1.59
N PHE A 164 2.83 -24.14 1.31
CA PHE A 164 3.89 -23.42 0.63
C PHE A 164 4.39 -22.25 1.48
N VAL A 165 5.63 -21.88 1.22
CA VAL A 165 6.30 -20.69 1.75
C VAL A 165 7.04 -20.00 0.61
N GLY A 166 7.23 -18.70 0.72
CA GLY A 166 7.96 -17.89 -0.23
C GLY A 166 8.07 -16.46 0.28
N HIS A 167 8.44 -15.56 -0.61
CA HIS A 167 8.57 -14.14 -0.31
C HIS A 167 7.77 -13.33 -1.32
N TYR A 168 7.24 -12.19 -0.90
CA TYR A 168 6.69 -11.19 -1.79
C TYR A 168 7.53 -9.91 -1.72
N SER A 169 7.57 -9.20 -2.84
CA SER A 169 8.24 -7.91 -2.93
C SER A 169 7.47 -7.00 -3.87
N TYR A 170 7.49 -5.71 -3.60
CA TYR A 170 7.00 -4.69 -4.50
C TYR A 170 8.07 -3.61 -4.70
N THR A 171 8.23 -3.16 -5.93
CA THR A 171 9.22 -2.14 -6.30
C THR A 171 8.53 -0.91 -6.86
N GLY A 172 7.48 -0.42 -6.20
CA GLY A 172 6.70 0.74 -6.64
C GLY A 172 6.01 0.63 -8.01
N GLU A 173 6.40 -0.33 -8.84
CA GLU A 173 5.93 -0.55 -10.21
C GLU A 173 5.47 -1.98 -10.47
N ASN A 174 5.99 -2.95 -9.71
CA ASN A 174 5.66 -4.37 -9.86
C ASN A 174 5.47 -5.01 -8.49
N PHE A 175 4.63 -6.05 -8.42
CA PHE A 175 4.50 -6.94 -7.28
C PHE A 175 4.86 -8.36 -7.72
N GLN A 176 5.64 -9.09 -6.93
CA GLN A 176 6.07 -10.44 -7.31
C GLN A 176 6.05 -11.36 -6.11
N LEU A 177 5.70 -12.63 -6.37
CA LEU A 177 5.86 -13.74 -5.44
C LEU A 177 7.05 -14.59 -5.89
N ASN A 178 8.05 -14.65 -5.05
CA ASN A 178 9.34 -15.26 -5.34
C ASN A 178 9.62 -16.43 -4.39
N GLN A 179 10.49 -17.35 -4.85
CA GLN A 179 11.01 -18.44 -4.03
C GLN A 179 9.93 -19.34 -3.41
N LEU A 180 8.84 -19.58 -4.15
CA LEU A 180 7.78 -20.48 -3.70
C LEU A 180 8.33 -21.91 -3.58
N ALA A 181 8.32 -22.43 -2.35
CA ALA A 181 8.67 -23.80 -2.01
C ALA A 181 7.47 -24.48 -1.37
N SER A 182 7.13 -25.68 -1.84
CA SER A 182 6.02 -26.50 -1.31
C SER A 182 6.55 -27.82 -0.75
N THR A 183 5.84 -28.36 0.23
CA THR A 183 6.06 -29.75 0.69
C THR A 183 5.58 -30.74 -0.39
N ARG A 184 5.88 -32.04 -0.21
CA ARG A 184 5.38 -33.09 -1.10
C ARG A 184 4.61 -34.15 -0.31
N MET A 185 3.30 -34.02 -0.31
CA MET A 185 2.34 -35.02 0.18
C MET A 185 1.53 -35.58 -0.97
N ALA A 186 1.03 -36.81 -0.80
CA ALA A 186 0.13 -37.44 -1.75
C ALA A 186 -1.32 -37.18 -1.33
N CYS A 187 -2.07 -36.48 -2.17
CA CYS A 187 -3.49 -36.17 -1.98
C CYS A 187 -4.33 -36.76 -3.13
N PRO A 188 -5.67 -36.73 -3.05
CA PRO A 188 -6.53 -37.02 -4.19
C PRO A 188 -6.16 -36.15 -5.41
N SER A 189 -6.36 -36.68 -6.62
CA SER A 189 -5.96 -36.00 -7.87
C SER A 189 -6.49 -34.58 -7.97
N THR A 190 -7.73 -34.34 -7.57
CA THR A 190 -8.34 -33.00 -7.60
C THR A 190 -7.58 -31.96 -6.77
N GLN A 191 -7.01 -32.36 -5.63
CA GLN A 191 -6.21 -31.46 -4.78
C GLN A 191 -4.82 -31.21 -5.37
N MET A 192 -4.22 -32.24 -5.99
CA MET A 192 -2.91 -32.10 -6.64
C MET A 192 -2.99 -31.24 -7.92
N ASP A 193 -4.07 -31.40 -8.71
CA ASP A 193 -4.33 -30.59 -9.88
C ASP A 193 -4.53 -29.12 -9.48
N THR A 194 -5.34 -28.88 -8.43
CA THR A 194 -5.54 -27.53 -7.86
C THR A 194 -4.24 -26.93 -7.36
N GLU A 195 -3.42 -27.70 -6.62
CA GLU A 195 -2.11 -27.23 -6.14
C GLU A 195 -1.22 -26.79 -7.30
N THR A 196 -1.18 -27.57 -8.37
CA THR A 196 -0.35 -27.26 -9.54
C THR A 196 -0.81 -25.95 -10.18
N GLU A 197 -2.12 -25.80 -10.44
CA GLU A 197 -2.68 -24.58 -11.03
C GLU A 197 -2.43 -23.35 -10.15
N VAL A 198 -2.59 -23.48 -8.83
CA VAL A 198 -2.39 -22.40 -7.87
C VAL A 198 -0.92 -22.00 -7.79
N LEU A 199 0.00 -22.95 -7.63
CA LEU A 199 1.43 -22.64 -7.50
C LEU A 199 2.00 -22.04 -8.79
N GLU A 200 1.56 -22.53 -9.96
CA GLU A 200 1.91 -21.92 -11.25
C GLU A 200 1.39 -20.49 -11.35
N ALA A 201 0.13 -20.25 -11.01
CA ALA A 201 -0.45 -18.92 -11.08
C ALA A 201 0.22 -17.96 -10.09
N LEU A 202 0.46 -18.39 -8.84
CA LEU A 202 1.18 -17.59 -7.84
C LEU A 202 2.59 -17.23 -8.31
N GLY A 203 3.29 -18.15 -8.98
CA GLY A 203 4.63 -17.90 -9.52
C GLY A 203 4.67 -16.97 -10.73
N ASP A 204 3.53 -16.68 -11.36
CA ASP A 204 3.40 -15.78 -12.51
C ASP A 204 2.78 -14.42 -12.13
N VAL A 205 2.51 -14.17 -10.84
CA VAL A 205 1.93 -12.91 -10.36
C VAL A 205 2.89 -11.74 -10.57
N VAL A 206 2.39 -10.67 -11.18
CA VAL A 206 3.13 -9.42 -11.46
C VAL A 206 2.50 -8.17 -10.83
N LEU A 207 1.25 -8.28 -10.40
CA LEU A 207 0.47 -7.19 -9.81
C LEU A 207 -0.53 -7.76 -8.80
N PHE A 208 -0.93 -6.98 -7.82
CA PHE A 208 -2.13 -7.26 -7.03
C PHE A 208 -3.10 -6.09 -7.12
N ASP A 209 -4.38 -6.35 -6.84
CA ASP A 209 -5.41 -5.33 -6.71
C ASP A 209 -6.36 -5.68 -5.57
N VAL A 210 -7.01 -4.66 -5.00
CA VAL A 210 -8.11 -4.82 -4.05
C VAL A 210 -9.38 -4.24 -4.67
N ASN A 211 -10.37 -5.10 -4.85
CA ASN A 211 -11.65 -4.71 -5.43
C ASN A 211 -12.54 -4.01 -4.39
N GLU A 212 -13.62 -3.39 -4.87
CA GLU A 212 -14.61 -2.69 -4.03
C GLU A 212 -15.29 -3.62 -3.00
N ASP A 213 -15.35 -4.92 -3.27
CA ASP A 213 -15.87 -5.93 -2.35
C ASP A 213 -14.84 -6.38 -1.29
N GLY A 214 -13.64 -5.79 -1.30
CA GLY A 214 -12.53 -6.15 -0.42
C GLY A 214 -11.77 -7.41 -0.83
N ALA A 215 -12.09 -8.01 -1.99
CA ALA A 215 -11.37 -9.18 -2.46
C ALA A 215 -10.00 -8.78 -3.03
N LEU A 216 -8.99 -9.56 -2.67
CA LEU A 216 -7.65 -9.47 -3.23
C LEU A 216 -7.61 -10.21 -4.56
N HIS A 217 -7.14 -9.55 -5.60
CA HIS A 217 -6.82 -10.13 -6.89
C HIS A 217 -5.31 -10.17 -7.05
N LEU A 218 -4.75 -11.36 -7.23
CA LEU A 218 -3.35 -11.56 -7.62
C LEU A 218 -3.31 -11.79 -9.13
N ILE A 219 -2.78 -10.83 -9.88
CA ILE A 219 -2.86 -10.77 -11.34
C ILE A 219 -1.56 -11.30 -11.93
N THR A 220 -1.69 -12.27 -12.83
CA THR A 220 -0.57 -12.92 -13.51
C THR A 220 -0.09 -12.11 -14.71
N HIS A 221 1.08 -12.44 -15.25
CA HIS A 221 1.62 -11.79 -16.46
C HIS A 221 0.68 -11.95 -17.67
N SER A 222 -0.06 -13.06 -17.75
CA SER A 222 -1.06 -13.30 -18.80
C SER A 222 -2.36 -12.48 -18.64
N GLY A 223 -2.55 -11.78 -17.51
CA GLY A 223 -3.79 -11.07 -17.17
C GLY A 223 -4.86 -11.96 -16.54
N GLU A 224 -4.57 -13.24 -16.30
CA GLU A 224 -5.39 -14.10 -15.43
C GLU A 224 -5.23 -13.65 -13.97
N TYR A 225 -6.09 -14.15 -13.07
CA TYR A 225 -5.98 -13.80 -11.66
C TYR A 225 -6.33 -14.95 -10.73
N LEU A 226 -5.78 -14.89 -9.52
CA LEU A 226 -6.30 -15.58 -8.35
C LEU A 226 -7.15 -14.58 -7.54
N ARG A 227 -8.36 -14.98 -7.15
CA ARG A 227 -9.21 -14.17 -6.26
C ARG A 227 -9.19 -14.73 -4.86
N ALA A 228 -8.85 -13.91 -3.89
CA ALA A 228 -8.85 -14.27 -2.49
C ALA A 228 -9.74 -13.36 -1.65
N ILE A 229 -10.35 -13.93 -0.60
CA ILE A 229 -11.18 -13.20 0.37
C ILE A 229 -10.56 -13.34 1.76
N LEU A 230 -10.53 -12.27 2.54
CA LEU A 230 -10.07 -12.33 3.91
C LEU A 230 -11.10 -13.08 4.77
N LYS A 231 -10.66 -14.11 5.50
CA LYS A 231 -11.51 -14.86 6.44
C LYS A 231 -11.74 -14.14 7.77
#